data_AF-A0A1G7ESS5-F1
#
_entry.id   AF-A0A1G7ESS5-F1
#
_cell.length_a   1.000
_cell.length_b   1.000
_cell.length_c   1.000
_cell.angle_alpha   90.00
_cell.angle_beta   90.00
_cell.angle_gamma   90.00
#
_symmetry.space_group_name_H-M   'P 1'
#
loop_
_entity.id
_entity.type
_entity.pdbx_description
1 polymer ?
#
loop_
_entity_poly.entity_id
_entity_poly.type
_entity_poly.pdbx_seq_one_letter_code
_entity_poly.pdbx_strand_id
1 'polypeptide(L)'
;MEAAHVTTLAAVVGVVALDPFSRMRSATDFPGWLTGQQRLDRVMSRAAPPLFLSATATAAGAALVALGRHDVPLATGRALAAACVAAAVAVTLVVNEPMNTRLRAWDPDDAPPADWRAVREQWDRGHRRRRALLAAAAVASGWGTVRSRTDSRSLPHR
;
A
#
# COMPACT_ATOMS: atom_id res chain seq x y z
N MET A 1 -3.93 -19.68 -4.12
CA MET A 1 -4.48 -18.46 -3.49
C MET A 1 -3.62 -17.96 -2.34
N GLU A 2 -3.33 -18.78 -1.33
CA GLU A 2 -2.57 -18.33 -0.14
C GLU A 2 -1.17 -17.77 -0.44
N ALA A 3 -0.36 -18.49 -1.22
CA ALA A 3 0.96 -18.03 -1.62
C ALA A 3 0.91 -16.72 -2.42
N ALA A 4 -0.04 -16.61 -3.35
CA ALA A 4 -0.24 -15.40 -4.15
C ALA A 4 -0.60 -14.18 -3.28
N HIS A 5 -1.47 -14.36 -2.27
CA HIS A 5 -1.79 -13.32 -1.29
C HIS A 5 -0.56 -12.86 -0.52
N VAL A 6 0.20 -13.80 0.07
CA VAL A 6 1.40 -13.47 0.86
C VAL A 6 2.42 -12.73 -0.01
N THR A 7 2.69 -13.22 -1.23
CA THR A 7 3.64 -12.60 -2.15
C THR A 7 3.22 -11.20 -2.55
N THR A 8 1.96 -11.01 -2.96
CA THR A 8 1.47 -9.69 -3.42
C THR A 8 1.36 -8.69 -2.27
N LEU A 9 0.94 -9.12 -1.08
CA LEU A 9 0.93 -8.27 0.11
C LEU A 9 2.35 -7.87 0.52
N ALA A 10 3.30 -8.81 0.54
CA ALA A 10 4.70 -8.52 0.84
C ALA A 10 5.30 -7.53 -0.17
N ALA A 11 4.98 -7.67 -1.45
CA ALA A 11 5.43 -6.74 -2.49
C ALA A 11 4.88 -5.32 -2.26
N VAL A 12 3.58 -5.15 -1.99
CA VAL A 12 2.98 -3.84 -1.72
C VAL A 12 3.55 -3.21 -0.44
N VAL A 13 3.68 -3.99 0.63
CA VAL A 13 4.29 -3.53 1.90
C VAL A 13 5.74 -3.11 1.68
N GLY A 14 6.53 -3.90 0.96
CA GLY A 14 7.93 -3.59 0.67
C GLY A 14 8.10 -2.32 -0.17
N VAL A 15 7.26 -2.13 -1.19
CA VAL A 15 7.34 -0.95 -2.06
C VAL A 15 6.87 0.32 -1.36
N VAL A 16 5.81 0.25 -0.56
CA VAL A 16 5.13 1.45 -0.05
C VAL A 16 5.38 1.68 1.43
N ALA A 17 5.22 0.67 2.28
CA ALA A 17 5.36 0.84 3.72
C ALA A 17 6.82 0.99 4.15
N LEU A 18 7.73 0.20 3.56
CA LEU A 18 9.18 0.36 3.79
C LEU A 18 9.77 1.56 3.03
N ASP A 19 9.11 1.99 1.95
CA ASP A 19 9.45 3.20 1.18
C ASP A 19 10.96 3.30 0.84
N PRO A 20 11.51 2.33 0.06
CA PRO A 20 12.93 2.30 -0.30
C PRO A 20 13.34 3.52 -1.15
N PHE A 21 12.36 4.27 -1.65
CA PHE A 21 12.52 5.45 -2.49
C PHE A 21 12.48 6.77 -1.71
N SER A 22 12.34 6.73 -0.38
CA SER A 22 12.31 7.92 0.48
C SER A 22 13.48 8.88 0.22
N ARG A 23 14.68 8.35 -0.01
CA ARG A 23 15.89 9.14 -0.34
C ARG A 23 15.78 9.91 -1.67
N MET A 24 15.08 9.38 -2.66
CA MET A 24 14.91 10.08 -3.95
C MET A 24 14.00 11.29 -3.81
N ARG A 25 13.21 11.38 -2.72
CA ARG A 25 12.22 12.44 -2.48
C ARG A 25 12.57 13.30 -1.26
N SER A 26 13.78 13.15 -0.69
CA SER A 26 14.18 13.80 0.55
C SER A 26 14.78 15.19 0.36
N ALA A 27 15.08 15.59 -0.88
CA ALA A 27 15.59 16.93 -1.19
C ALA A 27 14.69 18.02 -0.58
N THR A 28 15.30 19.06 -0.05
CA THR A 28 14.60 20.16 0.66
C THR A 28 14.28 21.33 -0.26
N ASP A 29 15.03 21.47 -1.34
CA ASP A 29 14.81 22.40 -2.44
C ASP A 29 13.75 21.88 -3.43
N PHE A 30 13.14 22.79 -4.17
CA PHE A 30 12.07 22.48 -5.12
C PHE A 30 12.55 21.64 -6.32
N PRO A 31 13.63 22.02 -7.06
CA PRO A 31 14.06 21.28 -8.24
C PRO A 31 14.45 19.83 -7.93
N GLY A 32 15.23 19.62 -6.86
CA GLY A 32 15.66 18.30 -6.44
C GLY A 32 14.47 17.43 -6.01
N TRP A 33 13.55 17.99 -5.24
CA TRP A 33 12.36 17.26 -4.80
C TRP A 33 11.43 16.91 -5.96
N LEU A 34 11.16 17.86 -6.86
CA LEU A 34 10.26 17.66 -8.00
C LEU A 34 10.82 16.61 -8.97
N THR A 35 12.11 16.72 -9.32
CA THR A 35 12.80 15.76 -10.19
C THR A 35 12.71 14.34 -9.64
N GLY A 36 12.97 14.18 -8.34
CA GLY A 36 12.86 12.90 -7.65
C GLY A 36 11.45 12.32 -7.68
N GLN A 37 10.44 13.16 -7.41
CA GLN A 37 9.03 12.77 -7.45
C GLN A 37 8.58 12.35 -8.85
N GLN A 38 8.86 13.16 -9.88
CA GLN A 38 8.47 12.85 -11.26
C GLN A 38 9.16 11.59 -11.79
N ARG A 39 10.42 11.34 -11.40
CA ARG A 39 11.13 10.10 -11.75
C ARG A 39 10.41 8.88 -11.21
N LEU A 40 9.99 8.93 -9.94
CA LEU A 40 9.25 7.84 -9.33
C LEU A 40 7.84 7.71 -9.90
N ASP A 41 7.15 8.81 -10.15
CA ASP A 41 5.80 8.80 -10.73
C ASP A 41 5.76 8.10 -12.09
N ARG A 42 6.76 8.30 -12.96
CA ARG A 42 6.85 7.60 -14.26
C ARG A 42 6.89 6.08 -14.13
N VAL A 43 7.50 5.55 -13.08
CA VAL A 43 7.58 4.11 -12.85
C VAL A 43 6.34 3.62 -12.10
N MET A 44 5.96 4.33 -11.03
CA MET A 44 4.88 3.92 -10.13
C MET A 44 3.49 4.08 -10.74
N SER A 45 3.25 5.05 -11.62
CA SER A 45 1.97 5.18 -12.35
C SER A 45 1.64 3.94 -13.17
N ARG A 46 2.67 3.22 -13.66
CA ARG A 46 2.51 1.97 -14.41
C ARG A 46 2.49 0.75 -13.49
N ALA A 47 3.37 0.72 -12.49
CA ALA A 47 3.53 -0.45 -11.64
C ALA A 47 2.48 -0.56 -10.51
N ALA A 48 2.04 0.57 -9.95
CA ALA A 48 1.17 0.58 -8.79
C ALA A 48 -0.24 0.02 -9.08
N PRO A 49 -0.95 0.41 -10.16
CA PRO A 49 -2.31 -0.10 -10.40
C PRO A 49 -2.40 -1.64 -10.44
N PRO A 50 -1.62 -2.36 -11.27
CA PRO A 50 -1.71 -3.83 -11.30
C PRO A 50 -1.25 -4.46 -9.98
N LEU A 51 -0.28 -3.87 -9.29
CA LEU A 51 0.20 -4.39 -8.01
C LEU A 51 -0.86 -4.28 -6.90
N PHE A 52 -1.48 -3.11 -6.74
CA PHE A 52 -2.52 -2.88 -5.74
C PHE A 52 -3.80 -3.67 -6.05
N LEU A 53 -4.18 -3.78 -7.34
CA LEU A 53 -5.31 -4.60 -7.76
C LEU A 53 -5.06 -6.08 -7.45
N SER A 54 -3.87 -6.58 -7.79
CA SER A 54 -3.47 -7.96 -7.50
C SER A 54 -3.51 -8.24 -6.01
N ALA A 55 -2.92 -7.37 -5.17
CA ALA A 55 -2.93 -7.53 -3.73
C ALA A 55 -4.34 -7.49 -3.12
N THR A 56 -5.23 -6.65 -3.65
CA THR A 56 -6.63 -6.60 -3.19
C THR A 56 -7.38 -7.88 -3.57
N ALA A 57 -7.24 -8.31 -4.83
CA ALA A 57 -7.91 -9.49 -5.36
C ALA A 57 -7.44 -10.79 -4.69
N THR A 58 -6.13 -10.95 -4.49
CA THR A 58 -5.58 -12.12 -3.81
C THR A 58 -5.97 -12.17 -2.33
N ALA A 59 -6.04 -11.02 -1.65
CA ALA A 59 -6.49 -10.93 -0.26
C ALA A 59 -7.98 -11.30 -0.12
N ALA A 60 -8.84 -10.75 -0.97
CA ALA A 60 -10.25 -11.09 -1.00
C ALA A 60 -10.45 -12.58 -1.33
N GLY A 61 -9.76 -13.09 -2.35
CA GLY A 61 -9.82 -14.50 -2.72
C GLY A 61 -9.31 -15.45 -1.63
N ALA A 62 -8.23 -15.08 -0.92
CA ALA A 62 -7.74 -15.84 0.23
C ALA A 62 -8.74 -15.85 1.39
N ALA A 63 -9.43 -14.72 1.64
CA ALA A 63 -10.49 -14.64 2.65
C ALA A 63 -11.66 -15.59 2.31
N LEU A 64 -12.13 -15.60 1.05
CA LEU A 64 -13.20 -16.48 0.60
C LEU A 64 -12.81 -17.97 0.69
N VAL A 65 -11.57 -18.31 0.31
CA VAL A 65 -11.06 -19.68 0.43
C VAL A 65 -10.99 -20.13 1.89
N ALA A 66 -10.53 -19.26 2.80
CA ALA A 66 -10.48 -19.57 4.23
C ALA A 66 -11.89 -19.73 4.83
N LEU A 67 -12.84 -18.87 4.42
CA LEU A 67 -14.23 -18.96 4.85
C LEU A 67 -14.89 -20.27 4.40
N GLY A 68 -14.65 -20.69 3.15
CA GLY A 68 -15.12 -21.97 2.63
C GLY A 68 -14.52 -23.19 3.32
N ARG A 69 -13.41 -23.02 4.06
CA ARG A 69 -12.81 -24.05 4.91
C ARG A 69 -13.24 -23.95 6.38
N HIS A 70 -14.17 -23.05 6.70
CA HIS A 70 -14.59 -22.74 8.06
C HIS A 70 -13.45 -22.26 8.98
N ASP A 71 -12.35 -21.77 8.42
CA ASP A 71 -11.24 -21.16 9.15
C ASP A 71 -11.52 -19.67 9.36
N VAL A 72 -12.40 -19.38 10.33
CA VAL A 72 -12.89 -18.04 10.63
C VAL A 72 -11.75 -17.05 11.00
N PRO A 73 -10.76 -17.42 11.83
CA PRO A 73 -9.65 -16.51 12.14
C PRO A 73 -8.83 -16.13 10.90
N LEU A 74 -8.52 -17.10 10.04
CA LEU A 74 -7.78 -16.83 8.81
C LEU A 74 -8.60 -15.95 7.87
N ALA A 75 -9.87 -16.29 7.65
CA ALA A 75 -10.77 -15.52 6.80
C ALA A 75 -10.87 -14.06 7.25
N THR A 76 -11.02 -13.83 8.56
CA THR A 76 -11.10 -12.50 9.16
C THR A 76 -9.81 -11.71 8.92
N GLY A 77 -8.64 -12.31 9.17
CA GLY A 77 -7.35 -11.65 8.94
C GLY A 77 -7.13 -11.26 7.47
N ARG A 78 -7.52 -12.13 6.52
CA ARG A 78 -7.41 -11.84 5.08
C ARG A 78 -8.41 -10.77 4.63
N ALA A 79 -9.64 -10.79 5.14
CA ALA A 79 -10.66 -9.78 4.83
C ALA A 79 -10.27 -8.39 5.32
N LEU A 80 -9.75 -8.29 6.56
CA LEU A 80 -9.23 -7.03 7.10
C LEU A 80 -8.03 -6.53 6.27
N ALA A 81 -7.12 -7.41 5.86
CA ALA A 81 -6.02 -7.05 4.98
C ALA A 81 -6.52 -6.49 3.64
N ALA A 82 -7.51 -7.13 3.02
CA ALA A 82 -8.13 -6.64 1.78
C ALA A 82 -8.74 -5.24 1.96
N ALA A 83 -9.47 -5.02 3.06
CA ALA A 83 -10.06 -3.72 3.38
C ALA A 83 -8.99 -2.62 3.57
N CYS A 84 -7.89 -2.92 4.27
CA CYS A 84 -6.79 -1.98 4.44
C CYS A 84 -6.08 -1.64 3.12
N VAL A 85 -5.85 -2.63 2.24
CA VAL A 85 -5.27 -2.38 0.91
C VAL A 85 -6.21 -1.53 0.06
N ALA A 86 -7.50 -1.83 0.05
CA ALA A 86 -8.51 -1.05 -0.66
C ALA A 86 -8.57 0.41 -0.15
N ALA A 87 -8.49 0.62 1.16
CA ALA A 87 -8.41 1.95 1.75
C ALA A 87 -7.13 2.69 1.33
N ALA A 88 -5.98 2.00 1.21
CA ALA A 88 -4.74 2.60 0.72
C ALA A 88 -4.84 3.01 -0.76
N VAL A 89 -5.56 2.23 -1.58
CA VAL A 89 -5.92 2.61 -2.96
C VAL A 89 -6.78 3.87 -2.97
N ALA A 90 -7.82 3.94 -2.13
CA ALA A 90 -8.67 5.12 -2.04
C ALA A 90 -7.85 6.38 -1.67
N VAL A 91 -6.94 6.29 -0.71
CA VAL A 91 -6.02 7.41 -0.38
C VAL A 91 -5.15 7.79 -1.58
N THR A 92 -4.67 6.81 -2.35
CA THR A 92 -3.89 7.09 -3.56
C THR A 92 -4.69 7.92 -4.55
N LEU A 93 -5.93 7.51 -4.84
CA LEU A 93 -6.78 8.15 -5.84
C LEU A 93 -7.29 9.53 -5.39
N VAL A 94 -7.60 9.69 -4.10
CA VAL A 94 -8.22 10.93 -3.58
C VAL A 94 -7.19 11.97 -3.17
N VAL A 95 -6.00 11.55 -2.74
CA VAL A 95 -4.98 12.47 -2.19
C VAL A 95 -3.75 12.52 -3.07
N ASN A 96 -3.11 11.39 -3.32
CA ASN A 96 -1.80 11.39 -3.98
C ASN A 96 -1.90 11.67 -5.48
N GLU A 97 -2.89 11.11 -6.17
CA GLU A 97 -3.03 11.26 -7.61
C GLU A 97 -3.38 12.69 -8.04
N PRO A 98 -4.29 13.42 -7.36
CA PRO A 98 -4.49 14.84 -7.64
C PRO A 98 -3.22 15.66 -7.46
N MET A 99 -2.42 15.36 -6.43
CA MET A 99 -1.12 16.02 -6.24
C MET A 99 -0.15 15.63 -7.36
N ASN A 100 -0.04 14.34 -7.73
CA ASN A 100 0.81 13.88 -8.82
C ASN A 100 0.48 14.58 -10.14
N THR A 101 -0.80 14.80 -10.45
CA THR A 101 -1.22 15.56 -11.63
C THR A 101 -0.68 16.99 -11.60
N ARG A 102 -0.68 17.66 -10.45
CA ARG A 102 -0.06 18.98 -10.29
C ARG A 102 1.45 18.92 -10.48
N LEU A 103 2.12 17.93 -9.86
CA LEU A 103 3.57 17.75 -10.00
C LEU A 103 3.99 17.50 -11.44
N ARG A 104 3.20 16.76 -12.23
CA ARG A 104 3.48 16.50 -13.65
C ARG A 104 3.38 17.74 -14.52
N ALA A 105 2.66 18.77 -14.09
CA ALA A 105 2.51 20.03 -14.82
C ALA A 105 3.59 21.07 -14.46
N TRP A 106 4.43 20.79 -13.45
CA TRP A 106 5.50 21.69 -13.03
C TRP A 106 6.82 21.35 -13.72
N ASP A 107 7.58 22.39 -14.04
CA ASP A 107 8.95 22.28 -14.52
C ASP A 107 9.95 22.52 -13.37
N PRO A 108 10.97 21.65 -13.18
CA PRO A 108 12.00 21.88 -12.17
C PRO A 108 12.90 23.09 -12.43
N ASP A 109 12.99 23.58 -13.68
CA ASP A 109 13.83 24.72 -14.05
C ASP A 109 13.11 26.08 -13.87
N ASP A 110 11.79 26.04 -13.66
CA ASP A 110 10.96 27.22 -13.37
C ASP A 110 11.06 27.68 -11.91
N ALA A 111 10.63 28.92 -11.68
CA ALA A 111 10.42 29.42 -10.32
C ALA A 111 9.38 28.54 -9.58
N PRO A 112 9.65 28.13 -8.33
CA PRO A 112 8.74 27.28 -7.58
C PRO A 112 7.34 27.92 -7.44
N PRO A 113 6.25 27.20 -7.75
CA PRO A 113 4.88 27.68 -7.52
C PRO A 113 4.68 28.07 -6.06
N ALA A 114 3.97 29.18 -5.78
CA ALA A 114 3.86 29.73 -4.42
C ALA A 114 3.38 28.71 -3.36
N ASP A 115 2.60 27.70 -3.77
CA ASP A 115 2.03 26.68 -2.88
C ASP A 115 2.75 25.33 -2.94
N TRP A 116 3.94 25.24 -3.55
CA TRP A 116 4.65 23.96 -3.75
C TRP A 116 4.88 23.20 -2.44
N ARG A 117 5.15 23.91 -1.33
CA ARG A 117 5.33 23.32 0.00
C ARG A 117 4.04 22.70 0.53
N ALA A 118 2.90 23.33 0.30
CA ALA A 118 1.60 22.81 0.72
C ALA A 118 1.23 21.54 -0.06
N VAL A 119 1.50 21.52 -1.37
CA VAL A 119 1.33 20.33 -2.21
C VAL A 119 2.22 19.19 -1.73
N ARG A 120 3.50 19.47 -1.46
CA ARG A 120 4.43 18.49 -0.88
C ARG A 120 3.89 17.90 0.41
N GLU A 121 3.46 18.75 1.33
CA GLU A 121 2.97 18.30 2.63
C GLU A 121 1.69 17.45 2.50
N GLN A 122 0.77 17.84 1.60
CA GLN A 122 -0.43 17.07 1.33
C GLN A 122 -0.13 15.70 0.72
N TRP A 123 0.80 15.64 -0.22
CA TRP A 123 1.29 14.40 -0.81
C TRP A 123 1.91 13.50 0.28
N ASP A 124 2.76 14.06 1.15
CA ASP A 124 3.43 13.35 2.23
C ASP A 124 2.43 12.82 3.27
N ARG A 125 1.38 13.58 3.60
CA ARG A 125 0.28 13.11 4.46
C ARG A 125 -0.43 11.91 3.84
N GLY A 126 -0.77 11.98 2.56
CA GLY A 126 -1.37 10.86 1.83
C GLY A 126 -0.47 9.63 1.83
N HIS A 127 0.82 9.81 1.58
CA HIS A 127 1.80 8.73 1.61
C HIS A 127 1.91 8.10 3.01
N ARG A 128 2.04 8.90 4.08
CA ARG A 128 2.07 8.39 5.46
C ARG A 128 0.84 7.54 5.81
N ARG A 129 -0.36 7.97 5.42
CA ARG A 129 -1.60 7.22 5.63
C ARG A 129 -1.57 5.86 4.93
N ARG A 130 -1.13 5.81 3.67
CA ARG A 130 -1.00 4.54 2.93
C ARG A 130 -0.01 3.59 3.60
N ARG A 131 1.14 4.09 4.09
CA ARG A 131 2.10 3.27 4.83
C ARG A 131 1.47 2.63 6.07
N ALA A 132 0.73 3.42 6.85
CA ALA A 132 0.05 2.92 8.04
C ALA A 132 -1.00 1.86 7.70
N LEU A 133 -1.81 2.08 6.66
CA LEU A 133 -2.82 1.11 6.20
C LEU A 133 -2.18 -0.21 5.74
N LEU A 134 -1.08 -0.14 4.99
CA LEU A 134 -0.41 -1.35 4.50
C LEU A 134 0.32 -2.10 5.61
N ALA A 135 0.86 -1.40 6.60
CA ALA A 135 1.37 -2.03 7.83
C ALA A 135 0.24 -2.75 8.58
N ALA A 136 -0.93 -2.11 8.74
CA ALA A 136 -2.09 -2.73 9.35
C ALA A 136 -2.57 -3.97 8.56
N ALA A 137 -2.55 -3.92 7.23
CA ALA A 137 -2.87 -5.07 6.38
C ALA A 137 -1.94 -6.26 6.65
N ALA A 138 -0.63 -6.02 6.76
CA ALA A 138 0.36 -7.05 7.10
C ALA A 138 0.10 -7.65 8.49
N VAL A 139 -0.17 -6.81 9.49
CA VAL A 139 -0.47 -7.25 10.86
C VAL A 139 -1.74 -8.09 10.90
N ALA A 140 -2.84 -7.62 10.31
CA ALA A 140 -4.11 -8.35 10.30
C ALA A 140 -3.96 -9.71 9.60
N SER A 141 -3.25 -9.72 8.47
CA SER A 141 -2.95 -10.92 7.70
C SER A 141 -2.09 -11.92 8.49
N GLY A 142 -1.08 -11.44 9.22
CA GLY A 142 -0.23 -12.27 10.07
C GLY A 142 -0.98 -12.81 11.28
N TRP A 143 -1.79 -11.97 11.93
CA TRP A 143 -2.62 -12.35 13.06
C TRP A 143 -3.57 -13.50 12.73
N GLY A 144 -4.31 -13.42 11.63
CA GLY A 144 -5.21 -14.50 11.19
C GLY A 144 -4.46 -15.81 10.95
N THR A 145 -3.24 -15.73 10.39
CA THR A 145 -2.36 -16.89 10.17
C THR A 145 -1.93 -17.54 11.49
N VAL A 146 -1.51 -16.74 12.47
CA VAL A 146 -1.09 -17.24 13.79
C VAL A 146 -2.26 -17.89 14.51
N ARG A 147 -3.43 -17.25 14.51
CA ARG A 147 -4.61 -17.73 15.24
C ARG A 147 -5.15 -19.05 14.70
N SER A 148 -5.26 -19.18 13.38
CA SER A 148 -5.64 -20.42 12.67
C SER A 148 -4.74 -21.62 13.03
N ARG A 149 -3.42 -21.40 13.10
CA ARG A 149 -2.46 -22.44 13.48
C ARG A 149 -2.61 -22.88 14.93
N THR A 150 -2.88 -21.95 15.84
CA THR A 150 -3.10 -22.27 17.25
C THR A 150 -4.37 -23.10 17.45
N ASP A 151 -5.47 -22.73 16.80
CA ASP A 151 -6.74 -23.47 16.91
C ASP A 151 -6.61 -24.90 16.35
N SER A 152 -5.91 -25.06 15.23
CA SER A 152 -5.66 -26.38 14.62
C SER A 152 -4.86 -27.32 15.53
N ARG A 153 -3.94 -26.79 16.37
CA ARG A 153 -3.13 -27.59 17.31
C ARG A 153 -3.89 -27.98 18.58
N SER A 154 -4.98 -27.28 18.89
CA SER A 154 -5.75 -27.49 20.12
C SER A 154 -6.84 -28.57 19.98
N LEU A 155 -7.10 -29.07 18.77
CA LEU A 155 -8.03 -30.17 18.53
C LEU A 155 -7.34 -31.52 18.79
N PRO A 156 -7.73 -32.29 19.83
CA PRO A 156 -7.21 -33.65 20.00
C PRO A 156 -7.67 -34.53 18.84
N HIS A 157 -6.73 -35.27 18.24
CA HIS A 157 -7.02 -36.31 17.26
C HIS A 157 -7.98 -37.32 17.90
N ARG A 158 -9.24 -37.32 17.45
CA ARG A 158 -10.25 -38.33 17.76
C ARG A 158 -10.43 -39.23 16.54
#